data_AF-R5JTL7-F1
#
_entry.id   AF-R5JTL7-F1
#
_cell.length_a   1.000
_cell.length_b   1.000
_cell.length_c   1.000
_cell.angle_alpha   90.00
_cell.angle_beta   90.00
_cell.angle_gamma   90.00
#
_symmetry.space_group_name_H-M   'P 1'
#
loop_
_entity.id
_entity.type
_entity.pdbx_description
1 polymer ?
#
loop_
_entity_poly.entity_id
_entity_poly.type
_entity_poly.pdbx_seq_one_letter_code
_entity_poly.pdbx_strand_id
1 'polypeptide(L)'
;MYLYYTNFDDETVRRNFRFYEPRTLHESSLSPYVHSILASRIGDINKAYNLFLHATRLDLDDYNNELSQGLHITSMAGSWLAIVHGFSGMQVKNNMLCFNPIIPDKWNKYTFKINFRGCTLQVEIGKNEIKISMTEGDELNILVYEVVYHANRGKELIIRRN
;
A
#
# COMPACT_ATOMS: atom_id res chain seq x y z
N MET A 1 15.16 -3.80 2.50
CA MET A 1 14.41 -2.56 2.83
C MET A 1 12.91 -2.77 2.84
N TYR A 2 12.32 -3.36 1.78
CA TYR A 2 10.90 -3.73 1.76
C TYR A 2 10.51 -4.73 2.88
N LEU A 3 11.17 -5.89 2.95
CA LEU A 3 10.84 -6.94 3.93
C LEU A 3 11.08 -6.54 5.39
N TYR A 4 12.05 -5.66 5.63
CA TYR A 4 12.43 -5.17 6.96
C TYR A 4 12.05 -3.69 7.09
N TYR A 5 10.77 -3.39 6.83
CA TYR A 5 10.27 -2.03 6.68
C TYR A 5 10.66 -1.13 7.86
N THR A 6 10.56 -1.63 9.09
CA THR A 6 10.83 -0.86 10.31
C THR A 6 12.31 -0.70 10.67
N ASN A 7 13.23 -1.40 9.97
CA ASN A 7 14.66 -1.40 10.32
C ASN A 7 15.43 -0.23 9.70
N PHE A 8 14.79 0.54 8.82
CA PHE A 8 15.40 1.67 8.12
C PHE A 8 14.53 2.89 8.31
N ASP A 9 15.13 4.06 8.47
CA ASP A 9 14.41 5.34 8.41
C ASP A 9 14.08 5.72 6.95
N ASP A 10 13.16 6.67 6.79
CA ASP A 10 12.67 7.06 5.47
C ASP A 10 13.71 7.78 4.61
N GLU A 11 14.71 8.44 5.20
CA GLU A 11 15.80 9.07 4.45
C GLU A 11 16.78 8.04 3.89
N THR A 12 17.09 7.00 4.68
CA THR A 12 17.85 5.84 4.20
C THR A 12 17.12 5.16 3.05
N VAL A 13 15.79 4.98 3.15
CA VAL A 13 14.98 4.44 2.04
C VAL A 13 15.02 5.36 0.83
N ARG A 14 14.83 6.67 1.01
CA ARG A 14 14.84 7.66 -0.07
C ARG A 14 16.16 7.68 -0.84
N ARG A 15 17.30 7.67 -0.13
CA ARG A 15 18.63 7.63 -0.74
C ARG A 15 18.86 6.37 -1.57
N ASN A 16 18.53 5.20 -1.02
CA ASN A 16 18.69 3.94 -1.74
C ASN A 16 17.74 3.83 -2.93
N PHE A 17 16.47 4.23 -2.75
CA PHE A 17 15.48 4.26 -3.83
C PHE A 17 15.96 5.11 -5.00
N ARG A 18 16.38 6.36 -4.74
CA ARG A 18 16.89 7.28 -5.78
C ARG A 18 18.16 6.78 -6.47
N PHE A 19 18.95 5.95 -5.79
CA PHE A 19 20.15 5.36 -6.37
C PHE A 19 19.82 4.16 -7.27
N TYR A 20 19.04 3.20 -6.78
CA TYR A 20 18.80 1.92 -7.46
C TYR A 20 17.67 1.96 -8.48
N GLU A 21 16.60 2.73 -8.23
CA GLU A 21 15.42 2.71 -9.11
C GLU A 21 15.77 3.13 -10.55
N PRO A 22 16.50 4.24 -10.81
CA PRO A 22 16.86 4.62 -12.17
C PRO A 22 17.82 3.65 -12.88
N ARG A 23 18.39 2.69 -12.14
CA ARG A 23 19.32 1.66 -12.63
C ARG A 23 18.65 0.29 -12.76
N THR A 24 17.37 0.19 -12.44
CA THR A 24 16.61 -1.07 -12.48
C THR A 24 15.78 -1.11 -13.76
N LEU A 25 16.00 -2.11 -14.60
CA LEU A 25 15.25 -2.28 -15.86
C LEU A 25 13.80 -2.74 -15.65
N HIS A 26 13.50 -3.30 -14.48
CA HIS A 26 12.19 -3.84 -14.12
C HIS A 26 11.71 -5.03 -14.99
N GLU A 27 12.60 -5.81 -15.59
CA GLU A 27 12.24 -6.98 -16.40
C GLU A 27 11.48 -8.07 -15.62
N SER A 28 11.75 -8.20 -14.32
CA SER A 28 10.94 -9.06 -13.45
C SER A 28 9.62 -8.37 -13.10
N SER A 29 8.50 -9.05 -13.36
CA SER A 29 7.14 -8.58 -13.11
C SER A 29 6.85 -8.15 -11.66
N LEU A 30 7.61 -8.65 -10.67
CA LEU A 30 7.48 -8.24 -9.26
C LEU A 30 8.19 -6.92 -8.94
N SER A 31 9.24 -6.58 -9.69
CA SER A 31 10.12 -5.45 -9.40
C SER A 31 9.39 -4.10 -9.30
N PRO A 32 8.46 -3.75 -10.21
CA PRO A 32 7.70 -2.51 -10.14
C PRO A 32 6.87 -2.37 -8.86
N TYR A 33 6.28 -3.47 -8.34
CA TYR A 33 5.46 -3.40 -7.12
C TYR A 33 6.28 -3.08 -5.89
N VAL A 34 7.45 -3.70 -5.74
CA VAL A 34 8.35 -3.41 -4.63
C VAL A 34 8.78 -1.94 -4.67
N HIS A 35 9.11 -1.43 -5.85
CA HIS A 35 9.47 -0.02 -6.02
C HIS A 35 8.27 0.91 -5.80
N SER A 36 7.07 0.54 -6.20
CA SER A 36 5.84 1.32 -5.93
C SER A 36 5.57 1.45 -4.43
N ILE A 37 5.77 0.37 -3.66
CA ILE A 37 5.61 0.38 -2.19
C ILE A 37 6.67 1.27 -1.53
N LEU A 38 7.93 1.20 -1.97
CA LEU A 38 8.99 2.05 -1.44
C LEU A 38 8.83 3.52 -1.82
N ALA A 39 8.39 3.82 -3.04
CA ALA A 39 8.06 5.17 -3.48
C ALA A 39 6.90 5.75 -2.65
N SER A 40 5.87 4.94 -2.39
CA SER A 40 4.74 5.31 -1.52
C SER A 40 5.24 5.71 -0.13
N ARG A 41 6.08 4.86 0.46
CA ARG A 41 6.67 5.09 1.78
C ARG A 41 7.40 6.43 1.88
N ILE A 42 8.20 6.79 0.88
CA ILE A 42 9.02 8.01 0.94
C ILE A 42 8.26 9.28 0.51
N GLY A 43 6.96 9.15 0.19
CA GLY A 43 6.08 10.24 -0.23
C GLY A 43 6.15 10.59 -1.72
N ASP A 44 6.81 9.78 -2.55
CA ASP A 44 6.86 10.01 -4.01
C ASP A 44 5.63 9.39 -4.69
N ILE A 45 4.48 10.05 -4.49
CA ILE A 45 3.16 9.57 -4.93
C ILE A 45 3.12 9.36 -6.44
N ASN A 46 3.71 10.27 -7.22
CA ASN A 46 3.71 10.18 -8.68
C ASN A 46 4.52 8.96 -9.16
N LYS A 47 5.72 8.75 -8.60
CA LYS A 47 6.53 7.60 -8.96
C LYS A 47 5.86 6.29 -8.53
N ALA A 48 5.30 6.26 -7.31
CA ALA A 48 4.56 5.12 -6.80
C ALA A 48 3.41 4.71 -7.72
N TYR A 49 2.62 5.70 -8.16
CA TYR A 49 1.48 5.50 -9.05
C TYR A 49 1.89 5.03 -10.45
N ASN A 50 2.95 5.61 -11.04
CA ASN A 50 3.42 5.18 -12.36
C ASN A 50 3.94 3.73 -12.34
N LEU A 51 4.71 3.36 -11.31
CA LEU A 51 5.18 1.98 -11.13
C LEU A 51 4.03 1.01 -10.90
N PHE A 52 3.02 1.41 -10.11
CA PHE A 52 1.81 0.62 -9.90
C PHE A 52 1.06 0.37 -11.21
N LEU A 53 0.86 1.41 -12.03
CA LEU A 53 0.19 1.26 -13.33
C LEU A 53 0.94 0.32 -14.27
N HIS A 54 2.26 0.48 -14.37
CA HIS A 54 3.09 -0.41 -15.18
C HIS A 54 2.94 -1.88 -14.73
N ALA A 55 3.00 -2.12 -13.42
CA ALA A 55 2.90 -3.47 -12.84
C ALA A 55 1.52 -4.11 -13.03
N THR A 56 0.45 -3.35 -12.76
CA THR A 56 -0.94 -3.85 -12.79
C THR A 56 -1.47 -4.08 -14.19
N ARG A 57 -0.86 -3.45 -15.19
CA ARG A 57 -1.26 -3.60 -16.58
C ARG A 57 -0.28 -4.45 -17.39
N LEU A 58 0.72 -5.06 -16.75
CA LEU A 58 1.77 -5.82 -17.42
C LEU A 58 1.21 -6.87 -18.38
N ASP A 59 0.32 -7.74 -17.89
CA ASP A 59 -0.32 -8.77 -18.72
C ASP A 59 -1.44 -8.20 -19.62
N LEU A 60 -2.18 -7.19 -19.15
CA LEU A 60 -3.31 -6.62 -19.87
C LEU A 60 -2.89 -5.85 -21.14
N ASP A 61 -1.75 -5.18 -21.09
CA ASP A 61 -1.18 -4.41 -22.20
C ASP A 61 -0.02 -5.15 -22.89
N ASP A 62 0.28 -6.39 -22.48
CA ASP A 62 1.42 -7.20 -22.93
C ASP A 62 2.76 -6.42 -22.94
N TYR A 63 3.04 -5.69 -21.86
CA TYR A 63 4.20 -4.76 -21.78
C TYR A 63 5.54 -5.44 -22.09
N ASN A 64 5.71 -6.70 -21.68
CA ASN A 64 6.93 -7.45 -21.90
C ASN A 64 6.93 -8.23 -23.23
N ASN A 65 5.82 -8.28 -23.97
CA ASN A 65 5.63 -9.17 -25.13
C ASN A 65 5.79 -10.66 -24.77
N GLU A 66 5.32 -11.04 -23.59
CA GLU A 66 5.50 -12.38 -22.99
C GLU A 66 4.15 -13.05 -22.67
N LEU A 67 3.01 -12.39 -22.91
CA LEU A 67 1.69 -12.92 -22.56
C LEU A 67 1.40 -14.30 -23.17
N SER A 68 1.96 -14.58 -24.36
CA SER A 68 1.86 -15.90 -25.02
C SER A 68 2.47 -17.05 -24.21
N GLN A 69 3.37 -16.74 -23.26
CA GLN A 69 4.01 -17.70 -22.36
C GLN A 69 3.19 -17.96 -21.08
N GLY A 70 2.13 -17.18 -20.85
CA GLY A 70 1.24 -17.30 -19.70
C GLY A 70 1.13 -16.01 -18.88
N LEU A 71 0.31 -16.08 -17.83
CA LEU A 71 0.07 -14.96 -16.92
C LEU A 71 1.12 -14.89 -15.81
N HIS A 72 1.50 -13.67 -15.41
CA HIS A 72 2.43 -13.46 -14.32
C HIS A 72 1.72 -13.55 -12.96
N ILE A 73 1.36 -14.76 -12.51
CA ILE A 73 0.54 -14.97 -11.31
C ILE A 73 1.12 -14.31 -10.05
N THR A 74 2.45 -14.34 -9.86
CA THR A 74 3.12 -13.68 -8.74
C THR A 74 2.99 -12.15 -8.79
N SER A 75 2.97 -11.58 -10.00
CA SER A 75 2.73 -10.16 -10.24
C SER A 75 1.31 -9.75 -9.80
N MET A 76 0.32 -10.60 -10.03
CA MET A 76 -1.07 -10.30 -9.66
C MET A 76 -1.25 -10.07 -8.16
N ALA A 77 -0.58 -10.84 -7.31
CA ALA A 77 -0.58 -10.62 -5.86
C ALA A 77 0.07 -9.28 -5.47
N GLY A 78 1.03 -8.80 -6.26
CA GLY A 78 1.68 -7.50 -6.08
C GLY A 78 0.71 -6.31 -6.16
N SER A 79 -0.36 -6.42 -6.95
CA SER A 79 -1.38 -5.37 -7.07
C SER A 79 -2.04 -5.04 -5.73
N TRP A 80 -2.40 -6.07 -4.97
CA TRP A 80 -2.97 -5.93 -3.65
C TRP A 80 -1.95 -5.38 -2.65
N LEU A 81 -0.70 -5.88 -2.70
CA LEU A 81 0.37 -5.40 -1.83
C LEU A 81 0.68 -3.92 -2.04
N ALA A 82 0.67 -3.43 -3.28
CA ALA A 82 0.88 -2.01 -3.56
C ALA A 82 -0.25 -1.12 -3.03
N ILE A 83 -1.50 -1.59 -3.06
CA ILE A 83 -2.62 -0.86 -2.43
C ILE A 83 -2.48 -0.87 -0.90
N VAL A 84 -2.28 -2.04 -0.31
CA VAL A 84 -2.34 -2.21 1.15
C VAL A 84 -1.04 -1.79 1.82
N HIS A 85 0.12 -2.36 1.46
CA HIS A 85 1.40 -1.96 2.06
C HIS A 85 1.99 -0.68 1.47
N GLY A 86 1.67 -0.35 0.22
CA GLY A 86 2.12 0.88 -0.44
C GLY A 86 1.23 2.06 -0.10
N PHE A 87 0.15 2.25 -0.86
CA PHE A 87 -0.68 3.46 -0.77
C PHE A 87 -1.34 3.63 0.60
N SER A 88 -1.85 2.58 1.25
CA SER A 88 -2.40 2.71 2.61
C SER A 88 -1.32 2.81 3.70
N GLY A 89 -0.07 2.48 3.35
CA GLY A 89 1.05 2.43 4.29
C GLY A 89 0.85 1.40 5.41
N MET A 90 0.08 0.33 5.17
CA MET A 90 -0.26 -0.65 6.20
C MET A 90 0.98 -1.36 6.70
N GLN A 91 1.21 -1.33 8.01
CA GLN A 91 2.29 -2.03 8.70
C GLN A 91 1.79 -2.59 10.04
N VAL A 92 2.53 -3.52 10.62
CA VAL A 92 2.33 -3.93 12.01
C VAL A 92 3.53 -3.43 12.81
N LYS A 93 3.33 -2.47 13.71
CA LYS A 93 4.36 -1.94 14.61
C LYS A 93 3.96 -2.21 16.04
N ASN A 94 4.85 -2.77 16.85
CA ASN A 94 4.61 -3.05 18.28
C ASN A 94 3.24 -3.71 18.52
N ASN A 95 2.92 -4.74 17.73
CA ASN A 95 1.67 -5.49 17.83
C ASN A 95 0.39 -4.75 17.41
N MET A 96 0.51 -3.54 16.87
CA MET A 96 -0.60 -2.69 16.46
C MET A 96 -0.63 -2.55 14.94
N LEU A 97 -1.84 -2.54 14.38
CA LEU A 97 -2.06 -2.27 12.97
C LEU A 97 -1.92 -0.76 12.73
N CYS A 98 -1.05 -0.38 11.80
CA CYS A 98 -0.72 1.01 11.51
C CYS A 98 -1.00 1.34 10.04
N PHE A 99 -1.43 2.58 9.78
CA PHE A 99 -1.64 3.12 8.44
C PHE A 99 -0.99 4.50 8.32
N ASN A 100 -0.39 4.75 7.16
CA ASN A 100 0.08 6.08 6.75
C ASN A 100 -0.37 6.37 5.31
N PRO A 101 -1.67 6.61 5.07
CA PRO A 101 -2.22 6.59 3.73
C PRO A 101 -1.82 7.77 2.84
N ILE A 102 -1.51 7.49 1.59
CA ILE A 102 -1.37 8.46 0.51
C ILE A 102 -2.40 8.17 -0.56
N ILE A 103 -2.83 9.19 -1.29
CA ILE A 103 -3.78 9.03 -2.39
C ILE A 103 -3.19 9.65 -3.66
N PRO A 104 -3.04 8.88 -4.76
CA PRO A 104 -2.71 9.43 -6.07
C PRO A 104 -3.75 10.46 -6.52
N ASP A 105 -3.32 11.53 -7.18
CA ASP A 105 -4.21 12.62 -7.63
C ASP A 105 -5.37 12.13 -8.50
N LYS A 106 -5.11 11.08 -9.30
CA LYS A 106 -6.07 10.44 -10.21
C LYS A 106 -7.15 9.62 -9.49
N TRP A 107 -7.02 9.37 -8.19
CA TRP A 107 -7.99 8.60 -7.41
C TRP A 107 -8.81 9.52 -6.51
N ASN A 108 -10.13 9.29 -6.47
CA ASN A 108 -11.00 9.95 -5.49
C ASN A 108 -10.97 9.21 -4.15
N LYS A 109 -10.95 7.88 -4.20
CA LYS A 109 -10.84 6.99 -3.06
C LYS A 109 -10.40 5.59 -3.48
N TYR A 110 -9.95 4.80 -2.51
CA TYR A 110 -9.77 3.35 -2.64
C TYR A 110 -10.16 2.66 -1.34
N THR A 111 -10.65 1.42 -1.47
CA THR A 111 -11.19 0.65 -0.34
C THR A 111 -10.67 -0.77 -0.39
N PHE A 112 -10.31 -1.31 0.77
CA PHE A 112 -9.90 -2.70 0.91
C PHE A 112 -10.36 -3.27 2.25
N LYS A 113 -10.26 -4.59 2.40
CA LYS A 113 -10.52 -5.30 3.65
C LYS A 113 -9.27 -6.02 4.12
N ILE A 114 -9.06 -6.06 5.42
CA ILE A 114 -8.03 -6.87 6.05
C ILE A 114 -8.58 -7.55 7.30
N ASN A 115 -8.09 -8.76 7.58
CA ASN A 115 -8.28 -9.41 8.86
C ASN A 115 -6.99 -9.27 9.67
N PHE A 116 -7.12 -8.78 10.90
CA PHE A 116 -6.03 -8.74 11.87
C PHE A 116 -6.55 -9.26 13.20
N ARG A 117 -6.04 -10.43 13.62
CA ARG A 117 -6.38 -11.04 14.92
C ARG A 117 -7.87 -11.30 15.13
N GLY A 118 -8.54 -11.81 14.10
CA GLY A 118 -9.98 -12.07 14.16
C GLY A 118 -10.85 -10.81 14.00
N CYS A 119 -10.25 -9.62 13.87
CA CYS A 119 -10.96 -8.41 13.53
C CYS A 119 -10.87 -8.15 12.03
N THR A 120 -12.00 -8.19 11.31
CA THR A 120 -12.07 -7.84 9.89
C THR A 120 -12.46 -6.38 9.74
N LEU A 121 -11.53 -5.57 9.22
CA LEU A 121 -11.71 -4.15 8.97
C LEU A 121 -11.95 -3.89 7.47
N GLN A 122 -12.89 -3.02 7.16
CA GLN A 122 -12.98 -2.33 5.86
C GLN A 122 -12.40 -0.93 6.01
N VAL A 123 -11.38 -0.63 5.21
CA VAL A 123 -10.64 0.63 5.22
C VAL A 123 -10.90 1.34 3.90
N GLU A 124 -11.58 2.48 3.94
CA GLU A 124 -11.78 3.39 2.81
C GLU A 124 -10.93 4.64 3.02
N ILE A 125 -10.07 4.95 2.05
CA ILE A 125 -9.20 6.12 2.07
C ILE A 125 -9.63 7.04 0.93
N GLY A 126 -10.11 8.24 1.28
CA GLY A 126 -10.43 9.31 0.35
C GLY A 126 -9.46 10.49 0.45
N LYS A 127 -9.73 11.52 -0.36
CA LYS A 127 -8.97 12.79 -0.35
C LYS A 127 -9.14 13.57 0.95
N ASN A 128 -10.35 13.59 1.51
CA ASN A 128 -10.69 14.44 2.67
C ASN A 128 -10.82 13.65 3.97
N GLU A 129 -11.05 12.35 3.89
CA GLU A 129 -11.34 11.52 5.07
C GLU A 129 -10.90 10.07 4.86
N ILE A 130 -10.66 9.39 5.97
CA ILE A 130 -10.44 7.95 6.06
C ILE A 130 -11.59 7.38 6.89
N LYS A 131 -12.23 6.33 6.38
CA LYS A 131 -13.31 5.60 7.06
C LYS A 131 -12.87 4.19 7.34
N ILE A 132 -13.04 3.77 8.59
CA ILE A 132 -12.70 2.42 9.03
C ILE A 132 -13.91 1.85 9.75
N SER A 133 -14.43 0.75 9.22
CA SER A 133 -15.53 -0.01 9.83
C SER A 133 -15.10 -1.44 10.09
N MET A 134 -15.57 -2.00 11.21
CA MET A 134 -15.29 -3.37 11.61
C MET A 134 -16.50 -4.25 11.30
N THR A 135 -16.31 -5.26 10.44
CA THR A 135 -17.37 -6.21 10.07
C THR A 135 -17.37 -7.47 10.93
N GLU A 136 -16.23 -7.80 11.53
CA GLU A 136 -16.01 -8.97 12.40
C GLU A 136 -14.99 -8.61 13.48
N GLY A 137 -15.08 -9.24 14.66
CA GLY A 137 -14.35 -8.84 15.86
C GLY A 137 -15.14 -7.86 16.74
N ASP A 138 -14.57 -7.46 17.87
CA ASP A 138 -15.24 -6.58 18.84
C ASP A 138 -14.61 -5.18 18.89
N GLU A 139 -13.31 -5.11 19.17
CA GLU A 139 -12.55 -3.86 19.25
C GLU A 139 -11.08 -4.04 18.84
N LEU A 140 -10.47 -2.97 18.34
CA LEU A 140 -9.06 -2.96 17.98
C LEU A 140 -8.48 -1.53 18.07
N ASN A 141 -7.29 -1.42 18.65
CA ASN A 141 -6.49 -0.19 18.55
C ASN A 141 -5.74 -0.17 17.23
N ILE A 142 -5.87 0.94 16.51
CA ILE A 142 -5.19 1.16 15.24
C ILE A 142 -4.44 2.49 15.27
N LEU A 143 -3.29 2.56 14.61
CA LEU A 143 -2.49 3.78 14.49
C LEU A 143 -2.70 4.39 13.11
N VAL A 144 -3.08 5.66 13.01
CA VAL A 144 -3.20 6.38 11.74
C VAL A 144 -2.48 7.73 11.87
N TYR A 145 -1.49 7.99 11.01
CA TYR A 145 -0.62 9.18 11.06
C TYR A 145 -0.06 9.47 12.47
N GLU A 146 0.39 8.43 13.19
CA GLU A 146 0.91 8.51 14.57
C GLU A 146 -0.13 8.78 15.68
N VAL A 147 -1.43 8.81 15.35
CA VAL A 147 -2.51 8.91 16.34
C VAL A 147 -3.20 7.57 16.52
N VAL A 148 -3.37 7.14 17.77
CA VAL A 148 -4.08 5.89 18.10
C VAL A 148 -5.58 6.17 18.12
N TYR A 149 -6.33 5.32 17.43
CA TYR A 149 -7.79 5.32 17.41
C TYR A 149 -8.33 3.97 17.89
N HIS A 150 -9.50 4.01 18.51
CA HIS A 150 -10.24 2.84 18.96
C HIS A 150 -11.33 2.51 17.94
N ALA A 151 -11.12 1.45 17.15
CA ALA A 151 -12.11 0.92 16.23
C ALA A 151 -12.99 -0.10 16.94
N ASN A 152 -14.31 0.07 16.89
CA ASN A 152 -15.28 -0.79 17.55
C ASN A 152 -16.30 -1.31 16.54
N ARG A 153 -16.81 -2.52 16.75
CA ARG A 153 -17.91 -3.04 15.93
C ARG A 153 -19.15 -2.16 16.02
N GLY A 154 -19.82 -1.96 14.89
CA GLY A 154 -21.07 -1.20 14.82
C GLY A 154 -20.92 0.33 14.81
N LYS A 155 -19.70 0.86 14.96
CA LYS A 155 -19.41 2.29 14.81
C LYS A 155 -18.35 2.51 13.73
N GLU A 156 -18.67 3.32 12.74
CA GLU A 156 -17.69 3.76 11.75
C GLU A 156 -16.76 4.81 12.37
N LEU A 157 -15.45 4.57 12.26
CA LEU A 157 -14.43 5.54 12.62
C LEU A 157 -14.16 6.43 11.40
N ILE A 158 -14.33 7.75 11.56
CA ILE A 158 -14.08 8.75 10.52
C ILE A 158 -12.93 9.66 10.97
N ILE A 159 -11.85 9.69 10.19
CA ILE A 159 -10.68 10.51 10.43
C ILE A 159 -10.57 11.54 9.31
N ARG A 160 -10.65 12.84 9.63
CA ARG A 160 -10.50 13.91 8.63
C ARG A 160 -9.02 14.12 8.28
N ARG A 161 -8.74 14.37 7.01
CA ARG A 161 -7.40 14.72 6.49
C ARG A 161 -7.32 16.24 6.43
N ASN A 162 -6.27 16.80 7.02
CA ASN A 162 -5.91 18.22 6.89
C ASN A 162 -5.03 18.43 5.66
#